data_AF-A0A1V8U7Z7-F1
#
_entry.id   AF-A0A1V8U7Z7-F1
#
_cell.length_a   1.000
_cell.length_b   1.000
_cell.length_c   1.000
_cell.angle_alpha   90.00
_cell.angle_beta   90.00
_cell.angle_gamma   90.00
#
_symmetry.space_group_name_H-M   'P 1'
#
loop_
_entity.id
_entity.type
_entity.pdbx_description
1 polymer ?
#
loop_
_entity_poly.entity_id
_entity_poly.type
_entity_poly.pdbx_seq_one_letter_code
_entity_poly.pdbx_strand_id
1 'polypeptide(L)'
;MEALSPTLLDFLSNSLVLGQVSPLLPVSALLSLSRTSKSVRQLIYSSRETWRYLDLSPLKSAQLDASPIDVGGVSWRAERMDEALTEDDFYAGPLRGIFSQLHSWRVLKWVQVLVLDGLSVPADLVREIVMEERFGVRILSVRGATHLNLSRLQQVLMYAVRPSRPETMLRFKALYVFGAKDDLKQLPPSIDLLNGGGVTASQGAQIGAHWNSRSAEALQ
;
A
#
# COMPACT_ATOMS: atom_id res chain seq x y z
N MET A 1 38.97 25.60 -9.74
CA MET A 1 38.51 24.37 -9.05
C MET A 1 37.43 23.78 -9.92
N GLU A 2 37.73 22.74 -10.71
CA GLU A 2 36.68 22.02 -11.45
C GLU A 2 35.79 21.30 -10.44
N ALA A 3 34.51 21.64 -10.43
CA ALA A 3 33.53 20.93 -9.61
C ALA A 3 33.34 19.53 -10.21
N LEU A 4 33.73 18.50 -9.46
CA LEU A 4 33.39 17.12 -9.79
C LEU A 4 31.88 17.01 -10.01
N SER A 5 31.48 16.36 -11.10
CA SER A 5 30.06 16.12 -11.39
C SER A 5 29.45 15.32 -10.23
N PRO A 6 28.30 15.76 -9.68
CA PRO A 6 27.69 15.10 -8.54
C PRO A 6 27.36 13.66 -8.91
N THR A 7 27.78 12.72 -8.06
CA THR A 7 27.45 11.32 -8.27
C THR A 7 25.99 11.07 -7.90
N LEU A 8 25.42 9.98 -8.41
CA LEU A 8 24.08 9.54 -8.00
C LEU A 8 23.98 9.32 -6.48
N LEU A 9 25.08 8.88 -5.85
CA LEU A 9 25.14 8.73 -4.40
C LEU A 9 25.00 10.09 -3.69
N ASP A 10 25.69 11.13 -4.18
CA ASP A 10 25.61 12.48 -3.61
C ASP A 10 24.19 13.04 -3.71
N PHE A 11 23.52 12.77 -4.84
CA PHE A 11 22.13 13.15 -5.06
C PHE A 11 21.16 12.42 -4.12
N LEU A 12 21.27 11.10 -4.00
CA LEU A 12 20.40 10.29 -3.12
C LEU A 12 20.71 10.49 -1.63
N SER A 13 21.89 10.99 -1.27
CA SER A 13 22.24 11.32 0.11
C SER A 13 21.49 12.54 0.63
N ASN A 14 20.92 13.35 -0.25
CA ASN A 14 20.03 14.43 0.13
C ASN A 14 18.66 13.86 0.55
N SER A 15 18.29 14.07 1.83
CA SER A 15 17.06 13.53 2.41
C SER A 15 15.79 14.03 1.73
N LEU A 16 15.78 15.28 1.24
CA LEU A 16 14.63 15.84 0.51
C LEU A 16 14.44 15.13 -0.83
N VAL A 17 15.52 14.97 -1.57
CA VAL A 17 15.52 14.26 -2.85
C VAL A 17 15.08 12.82 -2.65
N LEU A 18 15.70 12.12 -1.70
CA LEU A 18 15.38 10.74 -1.38
C LEU A 18 13.91 10.57 -0.96
N GLY A 19 13.39 11.48 -0.14
CA GLY A 19 11.99 11.45 0.30
C GLY A 19 10.98 11.67 -0.82
N GLN A 20 11.35 12.40 -1.89
CA GLN A 20 10.51 12.59 -3.08
C GLN A 20 10.65 11.44 -4.08
N VAL A 21 11.84 10.88 -4.23
CA VAL A 21 12.12 9.81 -5.19
C VAL A 21 11.66 8.45 -4.68
N SER A 22 11.80 8.18 -3.38
CA SER A 22 11.51 6.85 -2.83
C SER A 22 10.08 6.35 -3.10
N PRO A 23 9.02 7.17 -2.92
CA PRO A 23 7.65 6.73 -3.21
C PRO A 23 7.40 6.37 -4.68
N LEU A 24 8.24 6.86 -5.61
CA LEU A 24 8.14 6.60 -7.04
C LEU A 24 8.84 5.30 -7.45
N LEU A 25 9.65 4.72 -6.56
CA LEU A 25 10.41 3.51 -6.82
C LEU A 25 9.70 2.29 -6.21
N PRO A 26 9.52 1.20 -6.97
CA PRO A 26 9.05 -0.05 -6.39
C PRO A 26 10.10 -0.59 -5.40
N VAL A 27 9.64 -1.31 -4.37
CA VAL A 27 10.51 -1.89 -3.34
C VAL A 27 11.61 -2.78 -3.95
N SER A 28 11.30 -3.51 -5.02
CA SER A 28 12.27 -4.32 -5.76
C SER A 28 13.42 -3.51 -6.35
N ALA A 29 13.16 -2.29 -6.83
CA ALA A 29 14.18 -1.39 -7.35
C ALA A 29 15.08 -0.87 -6.22
N LEU A 30 14.50 -0.48 -5.07
CA LEU A 30 15.28 -0.08 -3.88
C LEU A 30 16.19 -1.22 -3.41
N LEU A 31 15.66 -2.44 -3.30
CA LEU A 31 16.47 -3.59 -2.93
C LEU A 31 17.56 -3.89 -3.97
N SER A 32 17.27 -3.73 -5.26
CA SER A 32 18.28 -3.91 -6.32
C SER A 32 19.38 -2.84 -6.25
N LEU A 33 19.03 -1.57 -6.00
CA LEU A 33 19.99 -0.49 -5.76
C LEU A 33 20.88 -0.77 -4.55
N SER A 34 20.33 -1.35 -3.49
CA SER A 34 21.11 -1.73 -2.30
C SER A 34 22.16 -2.81 -2.60
N ARG A 35 22.02 -3.55 -3.71
CA ARG A 35 22.97 -4.59 -4.12
C ARG A 35 24.11 -4.07 -4.98
N THR A 36 24.01 -2.86 -5.54
CA THR A 36 25.04 -2.31 -6.45
C THR A 36 26.23 -1.73 -5.70
N SER A 37 26.03 -1.14 -4.52
CA SER A 37 27.08 -0.49 -3.74
C SER A 37 26.84 -0.58 -2.24
N LYS A 38 27.91 -0.77 -1.46
CA LYS A 38 27.87 -0.77 0.02
C LYS A 38 27.39 0.56 0.58
N SER A 39 27.77 1.68 -0.04
CA SER A 39 27.37 3.02 0.39
C SER A 39 25.87 3.25 0.15
N VAL A 40 25.37 2.86 -1.03
CA VAL A 40 23.93 2.92 -1.35
C VAL A 40 23.14 2.00 -0.44
N ARG A 41 23.66 0.79 -0.16
CA ARG A 41 23.07 -0.13 0.81
C ARG A 41 22.91 0.52 2.19
N GLN A 42 23.98 1.11 2.71
CA GLN A 42 23.95 1.79 4.00
C GLN A 42 22.95 2.94 4.02
N LEU A 43 22.90 3.74 2.96
CA LEU A 43 21.92 4.83 2.82
C LEU A 43 20.48 4.31 2.85
N ILE A 44 20.18 3.24 2.10
CA ILE A 44 18.83 2.65 2.03
C ILE A 44 18.40 2.09 3.39
N TYR A 45 19.26 1.36 4.09
CA TYR A 45 18.92 0.73 5.38
C TYR A 45 19.07 1.63 6.60
N SER A 46 19.69 2.82 6.45
CA SER A 46 19.87 3.78 7.55
C SER A 46 18.94 5.00 7.47
N SER A 47 18.38 5.27 6.28
CA SER A 47 17.55 6.44 6.05
C SER A 47 16.06 6.14 6.24
N ARG A 48 15.41 6.96 7.06
CA ARG A 48 13.95 6.96 7.24
C ARG A 48 13.21 7.35 5.97
N GLU A 49 13.76 8.29 5.20
CA GLU A 49 13.06 8.84 4.02
C GLU A 49 12.88 7.78 2.92
N THR A 50 13.78 6.80 2.83
CA THR A 50 13.66 5.67 1.91
C THR A 50 12.41 4.83 2.18
N TRP A 51 12.11 4.55 3.44
CA TRP A 51 11.04 3.61 3.81
C TRP A 51 9.76 4.30 4.24
N ARG A 52 9.69 5.64 4.14
CA ARG A 52 8.56 6.44 4.63
C ARG A 52 7.23 6.03 3.97
N TYR A 53 7.28 5.67 2.69
CA TYR A 53 6.15 5.16 1.91
C TYR A 53 6.45 3.74 1.47
N LEU A 54 5.53 2.82 1.72
CA LEU A 54 5.66 1.42 1.35
C LEU A 54 4.35 0.93 0.72
N ASP A 55 4.43 0.56 -0.55
CA ASP A 55 3.32 -0.09 -1.26
C ASP A 55 3.66 -1.56 -1.52
N LEU A 56 2.86 -2.45 -0.94
CA LEU A 56 3.01 -3.89 -1.10
C LEU A 56 2.03 -4.46 -2.14
N SER A 57 1.07 -3.67 -2.61
CA SER A 57 0.07 -4.06 -3.61
C SER A 57 0.64 -4.66 -4.91
N PRO A 58 1.79 -4.19 -5.45
CA PRO A 58 2.37 -4.78 -6.66
C PRO A 58 3.23 -6.02 -6.40
N LEU A 59 3.48 -6.40 -5.14
CA LEU A 59 4.36 -7.52 -4.83
C LEU A 59 3.61 -8.85 -4.96
N LYS A 60 4.08 -9.69 -5.89
CA LYS A 60 3.56 -11.06 -6.05
C LYS A 60 3.67 -11.88 -4.76
N SER A 61 4.74 -11.71 -4.00
CA SER A 61 4.93 -12.41 -2.72
C SER A 61 3.93 -11.98 -1.63
N ALA A 62 3.23 -10.87 -1.81
CA ALA A 62 2.17 -10.40 -0.92
C ALA A 62 0.77 -10.82 -1.40
N GLN A 63 0.67 -11.30 -2.65
CA GLN A 63 -0.57 -11.79 -3.23
C GLN A 63 -0.77 -13.25 -2.83
N LEU A 64 -2.01 -13.59 -2.51
CA LEU A 64 -2.42 -14.94 -2.18
C LEU A 64 -3.03 -15.53 -3.46
N ASP A 65 -2.35 -16.48 -4.09
CA ASP A 65 -2.83 -17.13 -5.31
C ASP A 65 -4.03 -18.03 -4.97
N ALA A 66 -5.23 -17.45 -5.01
CA ALA A 66 -6.49 -18.14 -4.79
C ALA A 66 -7.00 -18.87 -6.05
N SER A 67 -6.09 -19.35 -6.92
CA SER A 67 -6.50 -20.25 -8.00
C SER A 67 -7.07 -21.53 -7.37
N PRO A 68 -8.22 -22.05 -7.84
CA PRO A 68 -8.74 -23.31 -7.33
C PRO A 68 -7.73 -24.39 -7.68
N ILE A 69 -7.06 -24.93 -6.67
CA ILE A 69 -6.28 -26.14 -6.80
C ILE A 69 -7.29 -27.27 -6.73
N ASP A 70 -8.05 -27.41 -7.81
CA ASP A 70 -8.75 -28.64 -8.05
C ASP A 70 -7.73 -29.66 -8.56
N VAL A 71 -7.91 -30.91 -8.13
CA VAL A 71 -7.05 -32.08 -8.34
C VAL A 71 -5.76 -32.15 -7.50
N GLY A 72 -5.89 -32.57 -6.24
CA GLY A 72 -4.79 -33.19 -5.49
C GLY A 72 -4.17 -32.33 -4.39
N GLY A 73 -4.83 -32.30 -3.23
CA GLY A 73 -4.46 -31.53 -2.04
C GLY A 73 -3.15 -31.94 -1.34
N VAL A 74 -2.01 -31.74 -2.02
CA VAL A 74 -0.68 -32.13 -1.50
C VAL A 74 0.34 -30.99 -1.47
N SER A 75 0.22 -29.91 -2.26
CA SER A 75 1.31 -28.90 -2.30
C SER A 75 1.23 -27.79 -1.24
N TRP A 76 0.05 -27.49 -0.65
CA TRP A 76 -0.10 -26.39 0.33
C TRP A 76 -0.20 -26.86 1.78
N ARG A 77 -0.18 -28.19 2.00
CA ARG A 77 -0.12 -28.82 3.32
C ARG A 77 1.32 -29.06 3.82
N ALA A 78 2.32 -28.83 2.97
CA ALA A 78 3.69 -29.23 3.27
C ALA A 78 4.46 -28.26 4.18
N GLU A 79 4.04 -27.00 4.35
CA GLU A 79 4.84 -26.00 5.06
C GLU A 79 4.17 -25.40 6.31
N ARG A 80 3.63 -26.29 7.15
CA ARG A 80 3.15 -26.10 8.55
C ARG A 80 1.64 -26.07 8.73
N MET A 81 1.02 -27.24 8.70
CA MET A 81 -0.25 -27.45 9.41
C MET A 81 0.06 -27.82 10.87
N ASP A 82 0.34 -26.83 11.70
CA ASP A 82 -0.01 -26.96 13.12
C ASP A 82 -1.54 -26.84 13.18
N GLU A 83 -2.22 -27.82 13.77
CA GLU A 83 -3.70 -27.87 13.91
C GLU A 83 -4.31 -26.69 14.70
N ALA A 84 -3.50 -25.71 15.09
CA ALA A 84 -3.88 -24.48 15.80
C ALA A 84 -3.90 -23.21 14.91
N LEU A 85 -3.56 -23.29 13.62
CA LEU A 85 -3.50 -22.10 12.76
C LEU A 85 -4.92 -21.59 12.43
N THR A 86 -5.23 -20.35 12.82
CA THR A 86 -6.53 -19.74 12.48
C THR A 86 -6.57 -19.34 11.00
N GLU A 87 -7.79 -19.23 10.45
CA GLU A 87 -7.99 -18.75 9.07
C GLU A 87 -7.39 -17.34 8.86
N ASP A 88 -7.49 -16.47 9.87
CA ASP A 88 -6.87 -15.14 9.85
C ASP A 88 -5.34 -15.22 9.79
N ASP A 89 -4.72 -16.19 10.48
CA ASP A 89 -3.26 -16.39 10.41
C ASP A 89 -2.80 -16.88 9.04
N PHE A 90 -3.62 -17.72 8.39
CA PHE A 90 -3.37 -18.19 7.03
C PHE A 90 -3.41 -17.03 6.03
N TYR A 91 -4.48 -16.23 6.03
CA TYR A 91 -4.64 -15.10 5.11
C TYR A 91 -3.65 -13.95 5.36
N ALA A 92 -3.17 -13.78 6.59
CA ALA A 92 -2.15 -12.79 6.95
C ALA A 92 -0.71 -13.29 6.69
N GLY A 93 -0.51 -14.58 6.46
CA GLY A 93 0.81 -15.23 6.40
C GLY A 93 1.82 -14.53 5.49
N PRO A 94 1.51 -14.30 4.19
CA PRO A 94 2.43 -13.63 3.26
C PRO A 94 2.87 -12.24 3.75
N LEU A 95 1.91 -11.44 4.24
CA LEU A 95 2.19 -10.10 4.77
C LEU A 95 3.00 -10.13 6.07
N ARG A 96 2.68 -11.04 6.99
CA ARG A 96 3.46 -11.23 8.22
C ARG A 96 4.89 -11.67 7.94
N GLY A 97 5.12 -12.50 6.92
CA GLY A 97 6.45 -12.86 6.44
C GLY A 97 7.24 -11.64 5.98
N ILE A 98 6.65 -10.80 5.13
CA ILE A 98 7.25 -9.55 4.66
C ILE A 98 7.54 -8.60 5.85
N PHE A 99 6.58 -8.42 6.76
CA PHE A 99 6.79 -7.57 7.94
C PHE A 99 7.89 -8.10 8.86
N SER A 100 8.01 -9.42 9.03
CA SER A 100 9.09 -10.04 9.80
C SER A 100 10.45 -9.74 9.18
N GLN A 101 10.54 -9.81 7.84
CA GLN A 101 11.75 -9.45 7.12
C GLN A 101 12.10 -7.96 7.24
N LEU A 102 11.13 -7.06 7.05
CA LEU A 102 11.32 -5.61 7.23
C LEU A 102 11.68 -5.24 8.68
N HIS A 103 11.15 -6.00 9.65
CA HIS A 103 11.50 -5.85 11.06
C HIS A 103 12.95 -6.29 11.32
N SER A 104 13.39 -7.42 10.74
CA SER A 104 14.78 -7.89 10.83
C SER A 104 15.78 -6.88 10.26
N TRP A 105 15.39 -6.14 9.22
CA TRP A 105 16.17 -5.06 8.64
C TRP A 105 16.09 -3.74 9.43
N ARG A 106 15.26 -3.69 10.47
CA ARG A 106 14.99 -2.51 11.32
C ARG A 106 14.40 -1.31 10.57
N VAL A 107 13.79 -1.53 9.40
CA VAL A 107 13.19 -0.47 8.57
C VAL A 107 11.69 -0.31 8.81
N LEU A 108 11.00 -1.34 9.33
CA LEU A 108 9.54 -1.33 9.52
C LEU A 108 9.04 -0.15 10.38
N LYS A 109 9.84 0.28 11.36
CA LYS A 109 9.56 1.42 12.23
C LYS A 109 9.53 2.78 11.50
N TRP A 110 10.09 2.85 10.30
CA TRP A 110 10.15 4.09 9.50
C TRP A 110 8.99 4.24 8.52
N VAL A 111 8.27 3.14 8.25
CA VAL A 111 7.09 3.13 7.38
C VAL A 111 5.98 3.95 8.00
N GLN A 112 5.63 5.07 7.38
CA GLN A 112 4.55 5.96 7.83
C GLN A 112 3.28 5.77 7.01
N VAL A 113 3.44 5.55 5.71
CA VAL A 113 2.34 5.25 4.79
C VAL A 113 2.52 3.83 4.31
N LEU A 114 1.53 2.98 4.60
CA LEU A 114 1.49 1.59 4.19
C LEU A 114 0.28 1.36 3.29
N VAL A 115 0.51 0.86 2.09
CA VAL A 115 -0.53 0.54 1.11
C VAL A 115 -0.61 -0.97 0.91
N LEU A 116 -1.77 -1.53 1.22
CA LEU A 116 -2.11 -2.96 1.14
C LEU A 116 -3.34 -3.16 0.22
N ASP A 117 -3.49 -2.31 -0.79
CA ASP A 117 -4.68 -2.26 -1.62
C ASP A 117 -4.81 -3.52 -2.50
N GLY A 118 -5.98 -4.17 -2.44
CA GLY A 118 -6.25 -5.41 -3.17
C GLY A 118 -5.54 -6.65 -2.62
N LEU A 119 -4.94 -6.58 -1.42
CA LEU A 119 -4.30 -7.72 -0.76
C LEU A 119 -5.25 -8.39 0.24
N SER A 120 -4.90 -9.61 0.66
CA SER A 120 -5.60 -10.31 1.74
C SER A 120 -5.19 -9.72 3.08
N VAL A 121 -6.10 -9.01 3.75
CA VAL A 121 -5.81 -8.27 5.00
C VAL A 121 -6.88 -8.58 6.05
N PRO A 122 -6.65 -9.58 6.92
CA PRO A 122 -7.50 -9.86 8.06
C PRO A 122 -7.55 -8.70 9.07
N ALA A 123 -8.65 -8.60 9.82
CA ALA A 123 -8.81 -7.54 10.83
C ALA A 123 -7.76 -7.62 11.95
N ASP A 124 -7.29 -8.82 12.30
CA ASP A 124 -6.22 -9.02 13.27
C ASP A 124 -4.87 -8.49 12.79
N LEU A 125 -4.59 -8.56 11.49
CA LEU A 125 -3.39 -7.96 10.93
C LEU A 125 -3.45 -6.42 11.05
N VAL A 126 -4.61 -5.82 10.84
CA VAL A 126 -4.80 -4.37 11.07
C VAL A 126 -4.60 -4.02 12.54
N ARG A 127 -5.10 -4.87 13.46
CA ARG A 127 -4.85 -4.71 14.90
C ARG A 127 -3.36 -4.72 15.22
N GLU A 128 -2.59 -5.65 14.67
CA GLU A 128 -1.12 -5.68 14.85
C GLU A 128 -0.46 -4.40 14.34
N ILE A 129 -0.81 -3.96 13.11
CA ILE A 129 -0.22 -2.76 12.50
C ILE A 129 -0.50 -1.50 13.32
N VAL A 130 -1.70 -1.37 13.88
CA VAL A 130 -2.12 -0.17 14.63
C VAL A 130 -1.66 -0.22 16.10
N MET A 131 -1.59 -1.40 16.71
CA MET A 131 -1.29 -1.55 18.14
C MET A 131 0.18 -1.78 18.46
N GLU A 132 0.92 -2.51 17.63
CA GLU A 132 2.30 -2.88 17.95
C GLU A 132 3.28 -1.73 17.70
N GLU A 133 4.22 -1.53 18.62
CA GLU A 133 5.21 -0.44 18.54
C GLU A 133 6.24 -0.62 17.42
N ARG A 134 6.38 -1.85 16.90
CA ARG A 134 7.29 -2.18 15.81
C ARG A 134 6.89 -1.51 14.49
N PHE A 135 5.62 -1.14 14.35
CA PHE A 135 5.11 -0.42 13.20
C PHE A 135 5.19 1.10 13.43
N GLY A 136 5.70 1.82 12.42
CA GLY A 136 5.72 3.29 12.39
C GLY A 136 4.47 3.90 11.74
N VAL A 137 3.47 3.08 11.41
CA VAL A 137 2.41 3.41 10.45
C VAL A 137 1.49 4.48 11.01
N ARG A 138 1.30 5.54 10.22
CA ARG A 138 0.39 6.66 10.48
C ARG A 138 -0.82 6.63 9.56
N ILE A 139 -0.60 6.18 8.32
CA ILE A 139 -1.60 6.10 7.28
C ILE A 139 -1.57 4.67 6.74
N LEU A 140 -2.72 4.00 6.80
CA LEU A 140 -2.90 2.67 6.24
C LEU A 140 -3.97 2.73 5.14
N SER A 141 -3.67 2.17 3.98
CA SER A 141 -4.63 1.94 2.91
C SER A 141 -4.87 0.45 2.73
N VAL A 142 -6.14 0.05 2.77
CA VAL A 142 -6.64 -1.33 2.61
C VAL A 142 -7.81 -1.36 1.62
N ARG A 143 -7.75 -0.51 0.59
CA ARG A 143 -8.83 -0.37 -0.38
C ARG A 143 -8.93 -1.66 -1.21
N GLY A 144 -10.13 -2.20 -1.32
CA GLY A 144 -10.37 -3.46 -2.02
C GLY A 144 -9.67 -4.68 -1.40
N ALA A 145 -9.24 -4.61 -0.13
CA ALA A 145 -8.64 -5.74 0.56
C ALA A 145 -9.62 -6.91 0.72
N THR A 146 -9.14 -8.13 0.55
CA THR A 146 -9.92 -9.36 0.75
C THR A 146 -9.77 -9.88 2.19
N HIS A 147 -10.73 -10.69 2.65
CA HIS A 147 -10.76 -11.27 4.01
C HIS A 147 -10.78 -10.24 5.16
N LEU A 148 -11.12 -8.98 4.86
CA LEU A 148 -11.29 -7.93 5.86
C LEU A 148 -12.71 -7.95 6.43
N ASN A 149 -12.90 -8.55 7.61
CA ASN A 149 -14.17 -8.49 8.31
C ASN A 149 -14.40 -7.09 8.93
N LEU A 150 -15.33 -6.32 8.36
CA LEU A 150 -15.61 -4.94 8.79
C LEU A 150 -16.10 -4.83 10.25
N SER A 151 -16.89 -5.79 10.73
CA SER A 151 -17.38 -5.80 12.11
C SER A 151 -16.24 -5.99 13.11
N ARG A 152 -15.30 -6.89 12.81
CA ARG A 152 -14.08 -7.06 13.63
C ARG A 152 -13.16 -5.85 13.51
N LEU A 153 -13.01 -5.27 12.32
CA LEU A 153 -12.24 -4.04 12.12
C LEU A 153 -12.79 -2.89 12.98
N GLN A 154 -14.11 -2.71 13.01
CA GLN A 154 -14.75 -1.71 13.86
C GLN A 154 -14.40 -1.94 15.34
N GLN A 155 -14.47 -3.18 15.83
CA GLN A 155 -14.08 -3.51 17.20
C GLN A 155 -12.60 -3.18 17.48
N VAL A 156 -11.71 -3.48 16.54
CA VAL A 156 -10.27 -3.15 16.63
C VAL A 156 -10.08 -1.64 16.74
N LEU A 157 -10.77 -0.85 15.92
CA LEU A 157 -10.70 0.62 15.95
C LEU A 157 -11.31 1.20 17.23
N MET A 158 -12.44 0.67 17.70
CA MET A 158 -13.03 1.08 18.97
C MET A 158 -12.08 0.81 20.15
N TYR A 159 -11.43 -0.36 20.15
CA TYR A 159 -10.42 -0.70 21.16
C TYR A 159 -9.17 0.19 21.07
N ALA A 160 -8.79 0.59 19.84
CA ALA A 160 -7.67 1.48 19.57
C ALA A 160 -7.82 2.85 20.23
N VAL A 161 -9.02 3.43 20.15
CA VAL A 161 -9.36 4.80 20.56
C VAL A 161 -10.11 4.82 21.90
N ARG A 162 -9.95 3.78 22.73
CA ARG A 162 -10.64 3.70 24.02
C ARG A 162 -10.25 4.86 24.96
N PRO A 163 -11.17 5.39 25.78
CA PRO A 163 -10.92 6.53 26.66
C PRO A 163 -9.82 6.31 27.71
N SER A 164 -9.56 5.06 28.09
CA SER A 164 -8.52 4.71 29.07
C SER A 164 -7.09 4.74 28.50
N ARG A 165 -6.93 5.03 27.21
CA ARG A 165 -5.61 5.08 26.56
C ARG A 165 -4.97 6.45 26.71
N PRO A 166 -3.66 6.54 27.03
CA PRO A 166 -2.94 7.81 27.03
C PRO A 166 -2.86 8.39 25.60
N GLU A 167 -3.17 9.67 25.45
CA GLU A 167 -3.23 10.39 24.16
C GLU A 167 -1.94 10.31 23.33
N THR A 168 -0.79 10.16 23.98
CA THR A 168 0.53 10.17 23.32
C THR A 168 0.91 8.85 22.64
N MET A 169 0.09 7.80 22.75
CA MET A 169 0.50 6.44 22.39
C MET A 169 0.05 6.00 20.99
N LEU A 170 -1.04 6.55 20.43
CA LEU A 170 -1.52 6.15 19.10
C LEU A 170 -0.85 7.02 18.01
N ARG A 171 0.08 6.43 17.26
CA ARG A 171 0.71 7.11 16.11
C ARG A 171 -0.19 7.15 14.86
N PHE A 172 -1.18 6.27 14.83
CA PHE A 172 -2.09 6.07 13.72
C PHE A 172 -3.03 7.25 13.54
N LYS A 173 -3.14 7.77 12.32
CA LYS A 173 -3.90 8.98 12.00
C LYS A 173 -5.03 8.75 11.00
N ALA A 174 -4.84 7.85 10.04
CA ALA A 174 -5.79 7.67 8.96
C ALA A 174 -5.85 6.23 8.46
N LEU A 175 -7.06 5.77 8.16
CA LEU A 175 -7.36 4.50 7.51
C LEU A 175 -8.18 4.75 6.25
N TYR A 176 -7.69 4.28 5.11
CA TYR A 176 -8.44 4.29 3.85
C TYR A 176 -8.99 2.90 3.58
N VAL A 177 -10.31 2.73 3.69
CA VAL A 177 -11.02 1.46 3.50
C VAL A 177 -11.82 1.44 2.21
N PHE A 178 -12.38 2.59 1.82
CA PHE A 178 -13.30 2.70 0.69
C PHE A 178 -12.59 3.19 -0.57
N GLY A 179 -13.12 2.78 -1.72
CA GLY A 179 -12.64 3.16 -3.05
C GLY A 179 -12.18 1.95 -3.87
N ALA A 180 -12.30 2.05 -5.19
CA ALA A 180 -11.61 1.14 -6.08
C ALA A 180 -10.11 1.29 -5.87
N LYS A 181 -9.36 0.20 -6.08
CA LYS A 181 -7.91 0.29 -6.23
C LYS A 181 -7.64 1.29 -7.35
N ASP A 182 -6.79 2.29 -7.11
CA ASP A 182 -6.35 3.18 -8.19
C ASP A 182 -5.61 2.30 -9.20
N ASP A 183 -6.29 1.94 -10.28
CA ASP A 183 -5.62 1.41 -11.43
C ASP A 183 -4.73 2.55 -11.94
N LEU A 184 -3.42 2.46 -11.71
CA LEU A 184 -2.41 3.37 -12.27
C LEU A 184 -2.43 3.41 -13.81
N LYS A 185 -3.35 2.68 -14.46
CA LYS A 185 -3.71 2.80 -15.87
C LYS A 185 -4.68 3.95 -16.17
N GLN A 186 -5.27 4.59 -15.17
CA GLN A 186 -6.05 5.82 -15.32
C GLN A 186 -5.17 7.05 -15.01
N LEU A 187 -4.01 7.15 -15.69
CA LEU A 187 -3.60 8.48 -16.11
C LEU A 187 -4.78 9.00 -16.96
N PRO A 188 -5.30 10.23 -16.78
CA PRO A 188 -6.24 10.78 -17.74
C PRO A 188 -5.65 10.55 -19.13
N PRO A 189 -6.44 10.07 -20.13
CA PRO A 189 -5.91 9.90 -21.47
C PRO A 189 -5.25 11.23 -21.81
N SER A 190 -3.95 11.16 -22.11
CA SER A 190 -3.20 12.29 -22.64
C SER A 190 -4.12 12.94 -23.65
N ILE A 191 -4.43 14.22 -23.43
CA ILE A 191 -5.36 14.94 -24.28
C ILE A 191 -4.83 14.77 -25.70
N ASP A 192 -5.51 13.95 -26.49
CA ASP A 192 -5.27 13.78 -27.92
C ASP A 192 -5.64 15.11 -28.57
N LEU A 193 -4.74 16.09 -28.47
CA LEU A 193 -4.86 17.44 -29.03
C LEU A 193 -4.82 17.44 -30.57
N LEU A 194 -5.01 16.28 -31.22
CA LEU A 194 -4.78 16.09 -32.64
C LEU A 194 -5.99 15.53 -33.40
N ASN A 195 -7.11 15.23 -32.75
CA ASN A 195 -8.35 14.89 -33.45
C ASN A 195 -9.53 15.69 -32.89
N GLY A 196 -10.07 16.57 -33.74
CA GLY A 196 -11.18 17.48 -33.43
C GLY A 196 -12.53 16.79 -33.21
N GLY A 197 -12.64 15.98 -32.16
CA GLY A 197 -13.87 15.44 -31.62
C GLY A 197 -14.13 16.01 -30.23
N GLY A 198 -15.20 16.79 -30.07
CA GLY A 198 -15.53 17.51 -28.84
C GLY A 198 -15.72 16.62 -27.61
N VAL A 199 -15.75 17.29 -26.45
CA VAL A 199 -15.75 16.78 -25.05
C VAL A 199 -16.97 15.87 -24.69
N THR A 200 -17.79 15.47 -25.65
CA THR A 200 -19.02 14.69 -25.44
C THR A 200 -18.82 13.18 -25.33
N ALA A 201 -17.60 12.67 -25.54
CA ALA A 201 -17.33 11.23 -25.53
C ALA A 201 -16.97 10.64 -24.14
N SER A 202 -16.78 11.49 -23.12
CA SER A 202 -16.49 11.00 -21.76
C SER A 202 -17.76 10.51 -21.07
N GLN A 203 -17.69 9.34 -20.43
CA GLN A 203 -18.82 8.68 -19.77
C GLN A 203 -19.46 9.57 -18.68
N GLY A 204 -18.68 10.47 -18.07
CA GLY A 204 -19.17 11.49 -17.13
C GLY A 204 -19.90 12.68 -17.78
N ALA A 205 -19.55 13.07 -19.01
CA ALA A 205 -20.22 14.15 -19.74
C ALA A 205 -21.62 13.74 -20.24
N GLN A 206 -21.87 12.45 -20.44
CA GLN A 206 -23.18 11.92 -20.82
C GLN A 206 -24.23 12.07 -19.71
N ILE A 207 -23.80 12.05 -18.44
CA ILE A 207 -24.70 12.17 -17.29
C ILE A 207 -25.25 13.61 -17.19
N GLY A 208 -24.43 14.63 -17.46
CA GLY A 208 -24.87 16.02 -17.48
C GLY A 208 -25.78 16.35 -18.67
N ALA A 209 -25.51 15.77 -19.85
CA ALA A 209 -26.34 15.95 -21.04
C ALA A 209 -27.76 15.37 -20.87
N HIS A 210 -27.88 14.22 -20.20
CA HIS A 210 -29.16 13.59 -19.90
C HIS A 210 -29.98 14.35 -18.83
N TRP A 211 -29.32 15.09 -17.93
CA TRP A 211 -30.04 15.95 -16.98
C TRP A 211 -30.65 17.15 -17.69
N ASN A 212 -29.90 17.75 -18.63
CA ASN A 212 -30.30 18.97 -19.31
C ASN A 212 -31.51 18.75 -20.24
N SER A 213 -31.62 17.58 -20.88
CA SER A 213 -32.78 17.22 -21.71
C SER A 213 -34.07 17.08 -20.90
N ARG A 214 -34.00 16.48 -19.70
CA ARG A 214 -35.18 16.31 -18.82
C ARG A 214 -35.72 17.64 -18.28
N SER A 215 -34.84 18.61 -18.03
CA SER A 215 -35.25 19.96 -17.64
C SER A 215 -35.89 20.77 -18.79
N ALA A 216 -35.55 20.46 -20.05
CA ALA A 216 -36.17 21.10 -21.21
C ALA A 216 -37.59 20.57 -21.50
N GLU A 217 -37.85 19.27 -21.29
CA GLU A 217 -39.19 18.68 -21.39
C GLU A 217 -40.15 19.17 -20.29
N ALA A 218 -39.64 19.57 -19.12
CA ALA A 218 -40.46 20.06 -18.02
C ALA A 218 -40.92 21.53 -18.17
N LEU A 219 -40.47 22.23 -19.22
CA LEU A 219 -40.79 23.62 -19.52
C LEU A 219 -41.71 23.78 -20.74
N GLN A 220 -42.28 22.69 -21.26
CA GLN A 220 -43.42 22.68 -22.19
C GLN A 220 -44.72 22.38 -21.44
#